data_AF-A0A2P4XMG0-F1
#
_entry.id   AF-A0A2P4XMG0-F1
#
_cell.length_a   1.000
_cell.length_b   1.000
_cell.length_c   1.000
_cell.angle_alpha   90.00
_cell.angle_beta   90.00
_cell.angle_gamma   90.00
#
_symmetry.space_group_name_H-M   'P 1'
#
loop_
_entity.id
_entity.type
_entity.pdbx_description
1 polymer ?
#
loop_
_entity_poly.entity_id
_entity_poly.type
_entity_poly.pdbx_seq_one_letter_code
_entity_poly.pdbx_strand_id
1 'polypeptide(L)'
;METMEAILEFFKSNNKFGVETFVIDKDFQEWRVLEKCFPQATVLLCQFHTMANWKKVVKRAKYGLNGIQRDEVEYSIKQMMYSTTREAFNRARDGLEKFCKGECPNICNKSCPEIFTYFQENWEWCSDMWSNHGHQTIAGLLRNQVNVENHLLTALRKFSTQFRSPDTIPTFLQLVAAQLSNDALAKVSAQWDLFMVNKKEARCLNVGPTQSEWKVVLPGREWCVNDITWSCSCLFFKSRRLPCQHVMMVAKIAHRFEVLPAAVVLTRWSMKETQTLYNEFESCLNPLRQVINMVKARLRRVMAPELVSAPLSNYPSSSFPSPSGVKYVRLQREEQANMVVLSSAEKYARAQALFESVINNLSDLPTVDFYQQMSKWKTIIRRDESGGDKRKTTAAMDRESDLDSYFDQLDYADVMAKTVADQELAMKVESLAGMARERSLSHGKKDR
;
A
#
# COMPACT_ATOMS: atom_id res chain seq x y z
N MET A 1 -17.66 -13.97 -10.57
CA MET A 1 -18.44 -12.80 -10.09
C MET A 1 -18.52 -12.78 -8.57
N GLU A 2 -19.00 -13.84 -7.91
CA GLU A 2 -19.19 -13.88 -6.45
C GLU A 2 -17.96 -13.48 -5.62
N THR A 3 -16.75 -13.91 -6.01
CA THR A 3 -15.52 -13.57 -5.28
C THR A 3 -15.20 -12.07 -5.27
N MET A 4 -15.39 -11.38 -6.40
CA MET A 4 -15.05 -9.96 -6.52
C MET A 4 -16.09 -9.07 -5.86
N GLU A 5 -17.37 -9.44 -5.97
CA GLU A 5 -18.44 -8.80 -5.19
C GLU A 5 -18.15 -8.92 -3.69
N ALA A 6 -17.80 -10.11 -3.21
CA ALA A 6 -17.45 -10.32 -1.79
C ALA A 6 -16.26 -9.46 -1.33
N ILE A 7 -15.22 -9.31 -2.16
CA ILE A 7 -14.06 -8.45 -1.87
C ILE A 7 -14.49 -6.98 -1.78
N LEU A 8 -15.31 -6.52 -2.72
CA LEU A 8 -15.75 -5.12 -2.76
C LEU A 8 -16.73 -4.78 -1.64
N GLU A 9 -17.61 -5.72 -1.25
CA GLU A 9 -18.47 -5.54 -0.07
C GLU A 9 -17.65 -5.52 1.22
N PHE A 10 -16.64 -6.38 1.35
CA PHE A 10 -15.69 -6.31 2.46
C PHE A 10 -14.94 -4.97 2.47
N PHE A 11 -14.53 -4.47 1.31
CA PHE A 11 -13.89 -3.16 1.20
C PHE A 11 -14.83 -2.05 1.70
N LYS A 12 -16.09 -2.03 1.29
CA LYS A 12 -17.08 -1.05 1.76
C LYS A 12 -17.31 -1.12 3.27
N SER A 13 -17.48 -2.31 3.82
CA SER A 13 -17.78 -2.47 5.25
C SER A 13 -16.64 -1.96 6.14
N ASN A 14 -15.41 -1.95 5.62
CA ASN A 14 -14.21 -1.54 6.36
C ASN A 14 -13.75 -0.11 6.07
N ASN A 15 -14.36 0.61 5.12
CA ASN A 15 -13.93 1.96 4.73
C ASN A 15 -15.11 2.95 4.80
N LYS A 16 -14.95 4.01 5.60
CA LYS A 16 -15.99 5.03 5.82
C LYS A 16 -16.01 6.16 4.77
N PHE A 17 -15.21 6.06 3.71
CA PHE A 17 -15.14 7.07 2.64
C PHE A 17 -15.86 6.58 1.39
N GLY A 18 -16.45 7.51 0.63
CA GLY A 18 -17.01 7.22 -0.69
C GLY A 18 -15.92 7.04 -1.73
N VAL A 19 -16.10 6.08 -2.64
CA VAL A 19 -15.24 5.94 -3.81
C VAL A 19 -15.84 6.76 -4.95
N GLU A 20 -15.10 7.76 -5.44
CA GLU A 20 -15.54 8.60 -6.55
C GLU A 20 -15.23 7.99 -7.93
N THR A 21 -14.12 7.27 -8.06
CA THR A 21 -13.65 6.77 -9.36
C THR A 21 -12.85 5.47 -9.23
N PHE A 22 -13.10 4.53 -10.14
CA PHE A 22 -12.28 3.34 -10.37
C PHE A 22 -11.52 3.48 -11.68
N VAL A 23 -10.28 3.00 -11.72
CA VAL A 23 -9.49 2.89 -12.96
C VAL A 23 -9.11 1.43 -13.13
N ILE A 24 -9.67 0.77 -14.13
CA ILE A 24 -9.54 -0.67 -14.38
C ILE A 24 -8.85 -0.96 -15.70
N ASP A 25 -8.38 -2.20 -15.90
CA ASP A 25 -8.13 -2.65 -17.27
C ASP A 25 -9.47 -2.83 -18.01
N LYS A 26 -9.44 -3.05 -19.33
CA LYS A 26 -10.63 -3.29 -20.15
C LYS A 26 -11.20 -4.68 -19.90
N ASP A 27 -11.82 -4.85 -18.74
CA ASP A 27 -12.55 -6.04 -18.34
C ASP A 27 -14.02 -5.71 -18.06
N PHE A 28 -14.91 -6.22 -18.91
CA PHE A 28 -16.34 -5.98 -18.79
C PHE A 28 -16.99 -6.72 -17.61
N GLN A 29 -16.38 -7.79 -17.12
CA GLN A 29 -16.83 -8.46 -15.89
C GLN A 29 -16.48 -7.61 -14.68
N GLU A 30 -15.26 -7.05 -14.66
CA GLU A 30 -14.83 -6.11 -13.62
C GLU A 30 -15.74 -4.90 -13.56
N TRP A 31 -15.98 -4.28 -14.71
CA TRP A 31 -16.84 -3.12 -14.83
C TRP A 31 -18.26 -3.38 -14.32
N ARG A 32 -18.93 -4.47 -14.74
CA ARG A 32 -20.31 -4.77 -14.31
C ARG A 32 -20.44 -4.93 -12.80
N VAL A 33 -19.45 -5.56 -12.18
CA VAL A 33 -19.43 -5.74 -10.72
C VAL A 33 -19.18 -4.41 -10.01
N LEU A 34 -18.33 -3.54 -10.56
CA LEU A 34 -18.12 -2.19 -10.03
C LEU A 34 -19.36 -1.30 -10.14
N GLU A 35 -20.11 -1.34 -11.25
CA GLU A 35 -21.37 -0.60 -11.38
C GLU A 35 -22.41 -1.09 -10.37
N LYS A 36 -22.47 -2.40 -10.12
CA LYS A 36 -23.36 -2.99 -9.12
C LYS A 36 -22.96 -2.58 -7.70
N CYS A 37 -21.68 -2.66 -7.36
CA CYS A 37 -21.20 -2.35 -6.02
C CYS A 37 -21.14 -0.83 -5.77
N PHE A 38 -20.70 -0.02 -6.73
CA PHE A 38 -20.47 1.41 -6.57
C PHE A 38 -21.20 2.20 -7.66
N PRO A 39 -22.54 2.25 -7.64
CA PRO A 39 -23.33 2.88 -8.71
C PRO A 39 -23.08 4.39 -8.85
N GLN A 40 -22.54 5.04 -7.82
CA GLN A 40 -22.19 6.46 -7.83
C GLN A 40 -20.73 6.72 -8.24
N ALA A 41 -19.90 5.68 -8.35
CA ALA A 41 -18.52 5.82 -8.76
C ALA A 41 -18.42 5.81 -10.29
N THR A 42 -17.55 6.66 -10.83
CA THR A 42 -17.21 6.62 -12.25
C THR A 42 -16.21 5.49 -12.52
N VAL A 43 -16.44 4.66 -13.52
CA VAL A 43 -15.49 3.61 -13.94
C VAL A 43 -14.74 4.07 -15.20
N LEU A 44 -13.41 4.12 -15.12
CA LEU A 44 -12.52 4.51 -16.20
C LEU A 44 -11.66 3.34 -16.65
N LEU A 45 -11.28 3.35 -17.92
CA LEU A 45 -10.27 2.43 -18.45
C LEU A 45 -8.88 3.06 -18.29
N CYS A 46 -7.94 2.23 -17.82
CA CYS A 46 -6.56 2.63 -17.62
C CYS A 46 -5.90 2.98 -18.97
N GLN A 47 -5.41 4.21 -19.11
CA GLN A 47 -4.70 4.67 -20.30
C GLN A 47 -3.42 3.87 -20.56
N PHE A 48 -2.72 3.45 -19.51
CA PHE A 48 -1.52 2.62 -19.61
C PHE A 48 -1.86 1.26 -20.25
N HIS A 49 -2.85 0.55 -19.69
CA HIS A 49 -3.27 -0.74 -20.25
C HIS A 49 -3.92 -0.60 -21.63
N THR A 50 -4.64 0.50 -21.88
CA THR A 50 -5.15 0.83 -23.21
C THR A 50 -4.01 0.91 -24.24
N MET A 51 -2.97 1.69 -23.97
CA MET A 51 -1.81 1.76 -24.88
C MET A 51 -1.05 0.43 -24.97
N ALA A 52 -0.90 -0.30 -23.86
CA ALA A 52 -0.26 -1.61 -23.86
C ALA A 52 -1.04 -2.63 -24.72
N ASN A 53 -2.37 -2.57 -24.72
CA ASN A 53 -3.23 -3.38 -25.57
C ASN A 53 -3.05 -2.99 -27.04
N TRP A 54 -3.13 -1.70 -27.37
CA TRP A 54 -2.92 -1.22 -28.75
C TRP A 54 -1.56 -1.62 -29.33
N LYS A 55 -0.48 -1.51 -28.56
CA LYS A 55 0.86 -1.99 -28.94
C LYS A 55 0.91 -3.48 -29.27
N LYS A 56 0.04 -4.30 -28.66
CA LYS A 56 -0.10 -5.73 -28.98
C LYS A 56 -0.98 -5.92 -30.22
N VAL A 57 -2.10 -5.20 -30.32
CA VAL A 57 -3.07 -5.28 -31.42
C VAL A 57 -2.40 -4.97 -32.75
N VAL A 58 -1.69 -3.84 -32.87
CA VAL A 58 -1.08 -3.40 -34.13
C VAL A 58 0.01 -4.36 -34.65
N LYS A 59 0.57 -5.19 -33.76
CA LYS A 59 1.56 -6.23 -34.11
C LYS A 59 0.94 -7.55 -34.58
N ARG A 60 -0.39 -7.73 -34.44
CA ARG A 60 -1.04 -8.98 -34.84
C ARG A 60 -1.03 -9.10 -36.36
N ALA A 61 -0.56 -10.24 -36.85
CA ALA A 61 -0.42 -10.52 -38.28
C ALA A 61 -1.73 -10.36 -39.07
N LYS A 62 -2.88 -10.62 -38.43
CA LYS A 62 -4.22 -10.50 -39.04
C LYS A 62 -4.56 -9.11 -39.59
N TYR A 63 -3.88 -8.05 -39.14
CA TYR A 63 -4.11 -6.69 -39.62
C TYR A 63 -3.10 -6.25 -40.70
N GLY A 64 -2.09 -7.07 -41.00
CA GLY A 64 -1.14 -6.81 -42.11
C GLY A 64 -0.32 -5.52 -42.00
N LEU A 65 -0.24 -4.87 -40.83
CA LEU A 65 0.40 -3.55 -40.68
C LEU A 65 1.93 -3.65 -40.73
N ASN A 66 2.56 -2.79 -41.52
CA ASN A 66 4.01 -2.56 -41.50
C ASN A 66 4.43 -1.66 -40.32
N GLY A 67 5.74 -1.48 -40.10
CA GLY A 67 6.26 -0.69 -38.97
C GLY A 67 5.70 0.74 -38.89
N ILE A 68 5.73 1.46 -40.01
CA ILE A 68 5.25 2.84 -40.09
C ILE A 68 3.75 2.92 -39.82
N GLN A 69 2.95 2.00 -40.38
CA GLN A 69 1.51 1.96 -40.13
C GLN A 69 1.18 1.68 -38.67
N ARG A 70 1.97 0.85 -37.98
CA ARG A 70 1.79 0.59 -36.54
C ARG A 70 2.01 1.87 -35.74
N ASP A 71 3.08 2.60 -36.05
CA ASP A 71 3.43 3.84 -35.36
C ASP A 71 2.35 4.91 -35.55
N GLU A 72 1.78 5.04 -36.75
CA GLU A 72 0.69 5.98 -37.05
C GLU A 72 -0.63 5.63 -36.36
N VAL A 73 -0.99 4.35 -36.29
CA VAL A 73 -2.15 3.90 -35.51
C VAL A 73 -1.92 4.21 -34.03
N GLU A 74 -0.76 3.84 -33.48
CA GLU A 74 -0.41 4.15 -32.08
C GLU A 74 -0.45 5.65 -31.79
N TYR A 75 0.08 6.47 -32.71
CA TYR A 75 0.03 7.93 -32.63
C TYR A 75 -1.41 8.45 -32.62
N SER A 76 -2.26 7.96 -33.52
CA SER A 76 -3.66 8.38 -33.62
C SER A 76 -4.47 8.02 -32.36
N ILE A 77 -4.29 6.80 -31.82
CA ILE A 77 -4.89 6.40 -30.54
C ILE A 77 -4.40 7.33 -29.43
N LYS A 78 -3.11 7.65 -29.40
CA LYS A 78 -2.53 8.57 -28.41
C LYS A 78 -3.14 9.98 -28.51
N GLN A 79 -3.35 10.50 -29.72
CA GLN A 79 -4.02 11.80 -29.93
C GLN A 79 -5.46 11.78 -29.43
N MET A 80 -6.22 10.72 -29.72
CA MET A 80 -7.57 10.54 -29.19
C MET A 80 -7.58 10.45 -27.67
N MET A 81 -6.68 9.67 -27.08
CA MET A 81 -6.56 9.48 -25.64
C MET A 81 -6.31 10.80 -24.91
N TYR A 82 -5.40 11.63 -25.42
CA TYR A 82 -5.06 12.91 -24.80
C TYR A 82 -5.94 14.09 -25.24
N SER A 83 -6.89 13.87 -26.13
CA SER A 83 -7.85 14.89 -26.53
C SER A 83 -8.66 15.35 -25.32
N THR A 84 -8.71 16.65 -25.08
CA THR A 84 -9.40 17.23 -23.91
C THR A 84 -10.79 17.76 -24.24
N THR A 85 -11.21 17.67 -25.51
CA THR A 85 -12.56 18.02 -25.96
C THR A 85 -13.04 16.98 -26.97
N ARG A 86 -14.37 16.82 -27.06
CA ARG A 86 -14.98 15.87 -28.00
C ARG A 86 -14.62 16.21 -29.45
N GLU A 87 -14.48 17.49 -29.78
CA GLU A 87 -14.11 17.93 -31.13
C GLU A 87 -12.66 17.57 -31.45
N ALA A 88 -11.75 17.68 -30.48
CA ALA A 88 -10.36 17.26 -30.66
C ALA A 88 -10.26 15.73 -30.83
N PHE A 89 -11.06 14.97 -30.07
CA PHE A 89 -11.19 13.53 -30.24
C PHE A 89 -11.67 13.18 -31.66
N ASN A 90 -12.78 13.78 -32.09
CA ASN A 90 -13.39 13.50 -33.39
C ASN A 90 -12.41 13.82 -34.53
N ARG A 91 -11.66 14.93 -34.46
CA ARG A 91 -10.62 15.23 -35.47
C ARG A 91 -9.54 14.16 -35.55
N ALA A 92 -9.07 13.65 -34.40
CA ALA A 92 -8.05 12.60 -34.38
C ALA A 92 -8.61 11.26 -34.90
N ARG A 93 -9.86 10.94 -34.54
CA ARG A 93 -10.59 9.78 -35.09
C ARG A 93 -10.73 9.87 -36.61
N ASP A 94 -11.19 11.00 -37.13
CA ASP A 94 -11.39 11.21 -38.58
C ASP A 94 -10.06 11.13 -39.33
N GLY A 95 -8.97 11.59 -38.70
CA GLY A 95 -7.61 11.39 -39.21
C GLY A 95 -7.23 9.91 -39.32
N LEU A 96 -7.53 9.11 -38.29
CA LEU A 96 -7.32 7.66 -38.31
C LEU A 96 -8.15 6.98 -39.40
N GLU A 97 -9.42 7.38 -39.56
CA GLU A 97 -10.30 6.83 -40.60
C GLU A 97 -9.74 7.07 -42.01
N LYS A 98 -9.36 8.32 -42.31
CA LYS A 98 -8.73 8.67 -43.60
C LYS A 98 -7.45 7.89 -43.84
N PHE A 99 -6.60 7.81 -42.82
CA PHE A 99 -5.38 7.00 -42.88
C PHE A 99 -5.69 5.53 -43.22
N CYS A 100 -6.65 4.91 -42.53
CA CYS A 100 -7.05 3.53 -42.77
C CYS A 100 -7.73 3.31 -44.13
N LYS A 101 -8.34 4.33 -44.72
CA LYS A 101 -8.83 4.32 -46.12
C LYS A 101 -7.71 4.42 -47.17
N GLY A 102 -6.46 4.61 -46.73
CA GLY A 102 -5.31 4.74 -47.61
C GLY A 102 -5.08 6.18 -48.08
N GLU A 103 -5.78 7.18 -47.52
CA GLU A 103 -5.59 8.60 -47.83
C GLU A 103 -4.33 9.15 -47.11
N CYS A 104 -3.18 8.53 -47.36
CA CYS A 104 -1.90 8.87 -46.74
C CYS A 104 -0.76 8.96 -47.77
N PRO A 105 -0.71 10.07 -48.54
CA PRO A 105 0.18 10.23 -49.71
C PRO A 105 1.67 10.08 -49.39
N ASN A 106 2.06 10.34 -48.13
CA ASN A 106 3.46 10.38 -47.69
C ASN A 106 3.85 9.25 -46.72
N ILE A 107 2.98 8.26 -46.50
CA ILE A 107 3.20 7.23 -45.47
C ILE A 107 3.23 5.83 -46.09
N CYS A 108 2.09 5.38 -46.63
CA CYS A 108 2.02 4.06 -47.25
C CYS A 108 1.08 3.99 -48.46
N ASN A 109 0.15 4.94 -48.59
CA ASN A 109 -0.88 4.97 -49.63
C ASN A 109 -1.61 3.62 -49.81
N LYS A 110 -1.74 2.86 -48.71
CA LYS A 110 -2.36 1.53 -48.65
C LYS A 110 -3.45 1.54 -47.59
N SER A 111 -4.62 1.04 -47.95
CA SER A 111 -5.73 0.89 -47.02
C SER A 111 -5.49 -0.26 -46.04
N CYS A 112 -5.95 -0.07 -44.81
CA CYS A 112 -5.98 -1.07 -43.73
C CYS A 112 -7.31 -0.98 -42.97
N PRO A 113 -8.45 -1.31 -43.60
CA PRO A 113 -9.77 -1.08 -43.00
C PRO A 113 -10.01 -1.94 -41.74
N GLU A 114 -9.38 -3.11 -41.63
CA GLU A 114 -9.61 -4.07 -40.54
C GLU A 114 -9.20 -3.52 -39.17
N ILE A 115 -8.18 -2.66 -39.10
CA ILE A 115 -7.77 -2.03 -37.84
C ILE A 115 -8.76 -0.95 -37.41
N PHE A 116 -9.34 -0.24 -38.37
CA PHE A 116 -10.37 0.75 -38.10
C PHE A 116 -11.67 0.08 -37.64
N THR A 117 -12.10 -1.00 -38.30
CA THR A 117 -13.23 -1.82 -37.83
C THR A 117 -13.01 -2.30 -36.40
N TYR A 118 -11.82 -2.80 -36.08
CA TYR A 118 -11.49 -3.19 -34.71
C TYR A 118 -11.60 -2.02 -33.72
N PHE A 119 -11.15 -0.81 -34.09
CA PHE A 119 -11.32 0.38 -33.27
C PHE A 119 -12.80 0.68 -32.99
N GLN A 120 -13.65 0.67 -34.02
CA GLN A 120 -15.07 0.98 -33.89
C GLN A 120 -15.79 -0.01 -32.96
N GLU A 121 -15.55 -1.31 -33.17
CA GLU A 121 -16.21 -2.38 -32.42
C GLU A 121 -15.77 -2.43 -30.94
N ASN A 122 -14.51 -2.09 -30.66
CA ASN A 122 -13.91 -2.37 -29.35
C ASN A 122 -13.66 -1.14 -28.49
N TRP A 123 -13.56 0.06 -29.08
CA TRP A 123 -13.03 1.25 -28.39
C TRP A 123 -13.82 2.53 -28.61
N GLU A 124 -14.42 2.73 -29.79
CA GLU A 124 -15.08 4.01 -30.10
C GLU A 124 -16.27 4.29 -29.19
N TRP A 125 -17.13 3.29 -28.99
CA TRP A 125 -18.35 3.42 -28.19
C TRP A 125 -18.09 3.70 -26.70
N CYS A 126 -16.95 3.27 -26.17
CA CYS A 126 -16.52 3.54 -24.78
C CYS A 126 -15.44 4.62 -24.71
N SER A 127 -15.32 5.47 -25.74
CA SER A 127 -14.30 6.54 -25.83
C SER A 127 -14.20 7.43 -24.60
N ASP A 128 -15.34 7.75 -23.99
CA ASP A 128 -15.38 8.57 -22.78
C ASP A 128 -14.62 7.95 -21.61
N MET A 129 -14.55 6.63 -21.50
CA MET A 129 -13.90 5.96 -20.37
C MET A 129 -12.37 5.97 -20.42
N TRP A 130 -11.77 6.18 -21.60
CA TRP A 130 -10.30 6.13 -21.77
C TRP A 130 -9.69 7.44 -22.31
N SER A 131 -10.49 8.35 -22.84
CA SER A 131 -10.02 9.66 -23.31
C SER A 131 -10.11 10.75 -22.22
N ASN A 132 -9.30 11.78 -22.38
CA ASN A 132 -9.33 12.94 -21.48
C ASN A 132 -10.57 13.83 -21.68
N HIS A 133 -11.25 13.76 -22.83
CA HIS A 133 -12.45 14.58 -23.08
C HIS A 133 -13.66 14.07 -22.31
N GLY A 134 -13.70 12.77 -22.00
CA GLY A 134 -14.74 12.17 -21.18
C GLY A 134 -14.64 12.56 -19.70
N HIS A 135 -13.46 12.97 -19.21
CA HIS A 135 -13.23 13.18 -17.78
C HIS A 135 -12.29 14.31 -17.39
N GLN A 136 -12.79 15.21 -16.53
CA GLN A 136 -11.99 16.19 -15.77
C GLN A 136 -11.17 15.53 -14.64
N THR A 137 -11.46 14.27 -14.27
CA THR A 137 -10.86 13.52 -13.16
C THR A 137 -9.44 13.04 -13.41
N ILE A 138 -9.05 12.77 -14.67
CA ILE A 138 -7.67 12.40 -15.02
C ILE A 138 -6.72 13.56 -14.67
N ALA A 139 -7.14 14.80 -14.91
CA ALA A 139 -6.39 15.97 -14.42
C ALA A 139 -6.35 16.05 -12.89
N GLY A 140 -7.35 15.51 -12.18
CA GLY A 140 -7.32 15.31 -10.73
C GLY A 140 -6.27 14.28 -10.28
N LEU A 141 -6.22 13.12 -10.94
CA LEU A 141 -5.23 12.06 -10.66
C LEU A 141 -3.80 12.53 -10.97
N LEU A 142 -3.59 13.17 -12.12
CA LEU A 142 -2.29 13.76 -12.49
C LEU A 142 -1.90 14.88 -11.51
N ARG A 143 -2.86 15.70 -11.06
CA ARG A 143 -2.61 16.70 -10.00
C ARG A 143 -2.19 16.04 -8.68
N ASN A 144 -2.83 14.94 -8.30
CA ASN A 144 -2.43 14.20 -7.10
C ASN A 144 -1.02 13.63 -7.24
N GLN A 145 -0.68 13.02 -8.37
CA GLN A 145 0.68 12.53 -8.64
C GLN A 145 1.72 13.65 -8.55
N VAL A 146 1.46 14.79 -9.20
CA VAL A 146 2.32 15.97 -9.12
C VAL A 146 2.44 16.49 -7.68
N ASN A 147 1.36 16.49 -6.91
CA ASN A 147 1.39 16.91 -5.50
C ASN A 147 2.25 15.96 -4.65
N VAL A 148 2.11 14.64 -4.83
CA VAL A 148 2.91 13.63 -4.12
C VAL A 148 4.39 13.78 -4.47
N GLU A 149 4.73 13.85 -5.75
CA GLU A 149 6.12 14.03 -6.22
C GLU A 149 6.72 15.35 -5.70
N ASN A 150 5.97 16.47 -5.76
CA ASN A 150 6.42 17.74 -5.17
C ASN A 150 6.64 17.63 -3.65
N HIS A 151 5.81 16.86 -2.94
CA HIS A 151 5.98 16.62 -1.50
C HIS A 151 7.27 15.84 -1.22
N LEU A 152 7.56 14.81 -2.02
CA LEU A 152 8.79 14.02 -1.94
C LEU A 152 10.02 14.89 -2.22
N LEU A 153 10.03 15.67 -3.31
CA LEU A 153 11.12 16.59 -3.62
C LEU A 153 11.34 17.62 -2.51
N THR A 154 10.26 18.13 -1.92
CA THR A 154 10.34 19.05 -0.78
C THR A 154 10.96 18.38 0.44
N ALA A 155 10.59 17.13 0.75
CA ALA A 155 11.18 16.37 1.84
C ALA A 155 12.68 16.10 1.60
N LEU A 156 13.07 15.77 0.37
CA LEU A 156 14.47 15.57 -0.01
C LEU A 156 15.31 16.84 0.12
N ARG A 157 14.80 17.99 -0.35
CA ARG A 157 15.46 19.29 -0.16
C ARG A 157 15.62 19.64 1.32
N LYS A 158 14.56 19.43 2.13
CA LYS A 158 14.64 19.65 3.57
C LYS A 158 15.69 18.76 4.22
N PHE A 159 15.79 17.50 3.81
CA PHE A 159 16.82 16.58 4.30
C PHE A 159 18.23 17.03 3.89
N SER A 160 18.44 17.45 2.63
CA SER A 160 19.77 17.89 2.16
C SER A 160 20.28 19.14 2.86
N THR A 161 19.37 20.02 3.29
CA THR A 161 19.71 21.23 4.07
C THR A 161 19.62 21.00 5.58
N GLN A 162 19.34 19.77 6.01
CA GLN A 162 19.14 19.50 7.43
C GLN A 162 20.48 19.47 8.14
N PHE A 163 20.66 20.40 9.07
CA PHE A 163 21.69 20.29 10.09
C PHE A 163 21.13 19.61 11.33
N ARG A 164 21.79 18.56 11.81
CA ARG A 164 21.48 17.91 13.10
C ARG A 164 22.60 18.26 14.06
N SER A 165 22.28 18.93 15.16
CA SER A 165 23.30 19.26 16.17
C SER A 165 23.89 17.96 16.72
N PRO A 166 25.23 17.78 16.71
CA PRO A 166 25.89 16.61 17.27
C PRO A 166 25.47 16.32 18.72
N ASP A 167 25.10 17.35 19.49
CA ASP A 167 24.73 17.22 20.90
C ASP A 167 23.34 16.60 21.12
N THR A 168 22.51 16.56 20.07
CA THR A 168 21.13 16.03 20.15
C THR A 168 21.03 14.55 19.77
N ILE A 169 22.09 13.96 19.22
CA ILE A 169 22.09 12.59 18.71
C ILE A 169 23.25 11.83 19.35
N PRO A 170 22.98 10.70 20.05
CA PRO A 170 24.04 9.88 20.62
C PRO A 170 25.11 9.54 19.59
N THR A 171 26.39 9.63 19.97
CA THR A 171 27.54 9.32 19.07
C THR A 171 27.36 8.00 18.34
N PHE A 172 26.86 6.99 19.05
CA PHE A 172 26.59 5.66 18.50
C PHE A 172 25.62 5.68 17.30
N LEU A 173 24.67 6.62 17.23
CA LEU A 173 23.66 6.68 16.17
C LEU A 173 24.01 7.63 15.02
N GLN A 174 25.14 8.36 15.07
CA GLN A 174 25.41 9.45 14.13
C GLN A 174 25.39 9.02 12.65
N LEU A 175 26.00 7.88 12.31
CA LEU A 175 26.04 7.38 10.93
C LEU A 175 24.65 6.93 10.42
N VAL A 176 23.83 6.40 11.31
CA VAL A 176 22.45 5.99 11.00
C VAL A 176 21.55 7.22 10.87
N ALA A 177 21.67 8.18 11.79
CA ALA A 177 20.94 9.43 11.75
C ALA A 177 21.20 10.23 10.46
N ALA A 178 22.43 10.19 9.95
CA ALA A 178 22.80 10.84 8.69
C ALA A 178 22.12 10.24 7.45
N GLN A 179 21.43 9.11 7.57
CA GLN A 179 20.73 8.44 6.47
C GLN A 179 19.20 8.43 6.62
N LEU A 180 18.67 8.62 7.83
CA LEU A 180 17.25 8.47 8.10
C LEU A 180 16.49 9.80 8.03
N SER A 181 15.22 9.74 7.64
CA SER A 181 14.26 10.84 7.87
C SER A 181 14.07 11.12 9.36
N ASN A 182 13.47 12.26 9.73
CA ASN A 182 13.21 12.58 11.15
C ASN A 182 12.26 11.57 11.81
N ASP A 183 11.23 11.13 11.10
CA ASP A 183 10.28 10.13 11.60
C ASP A 183 10.96 8.77 11.82
N ALA A 184 11.75 8.31 10.85
CA ALA A 184 12.49 7.05 10.98
C ALA A 184 13.55 7.14 12.08
N LEU A 185 14.25 8.28 12.22
CA LEU A 185 15.19 8.50 13.31
C LEU A 185 14.47 8.46 14.66
N ALA A 186 13.33 9.12 14.83
CA ALA A 186 12.60 9.12 16.10
C ALA A 186 12.28 7.69 16.58
N LYS A 187 11.88 6.81 15.64
CA LYS A 187 11.64 5.38 15.92
C LYS A 187 12.90 4.64 16.32
N VAL A 188 14.04 4.93 15.69
CA VAL A 188 15.34 4.34 16.03
C VAL A 188 15.87 4.89 17.36
N SER A 189 15.67 6.17 17.65
CA SER A 189 16.02 6.77 18.95
C SER A 189 15.25 6.11 20.10
N ALA A 190 13.96 5.83 19.93
CA ALA A 190 13.20 5.07 20.93
C ALA A 190 13.76 3.65 21.16
N GLN A 191 14.29 3.00 20.12
CA GLN A 191 14.98 1.71 20.26
C GLN A 191 16.33 1.85 20.97
N TRP A 192 17.01 2.97 20.79
CA TRP A 192 18.24 3.29 21.52
C TRP A 192 17.97 3.49 23.01
N ASP A 193 16.86 4.13 23.38
CA ASP A 193 16.48 4.30 24.78
C ASP A 193 16.23 2.92 25.44
N LEU A 194 15.51 2.03 24.76
CA LEU A 194 15.33 0.65 25.22
C LEU A 194 16.66 -0.11 25.34
N PHE A 195 17.56 0.05 24.38
CA PHE A 195 18.92 -0.49 24.48
C PHE A 195 19.63 0.02 25.73
N MET A 196 19.58 1.33 26.00
CA MET A 196 20.27 1.93 27.15
C MET A 196 19.75 1.41 28.49
N VAL A 197 18.45 1.10 28.57
CA VAL A 197 17.82 0.45 29.74
C VAL A 197 18.29 -1.01 29.85
N ASN A 198 18.21 -1.78 28.77
CA ASN A 198 18.34 -3.24 28.80
C ASN A 198 19.77 -3.77 28.65
N LYS A 199 20.74 -2.94 28.21
CA LYS A 199 22.09 -3.39 27.85
C LYS A 199 22.87 -4.08 28.97
N LYS A 200 22.56 -3.82 30.24
CA LYS A 200 23.24 -4.46 31.38
C LYS A 200 22.83 -5.91 31.57
N GLU A 201 21.61 -6.26 31.18
CA GLU A 201 21.03 -7.59 31.33
C GLU A 201 21.14 -8.41 30.04
N ALA A 202 21.42 -7.75 28.92
CA ALA A 202 21.59 -8.35 27.61
C ALA A 202 22.82 -9.26 27.53
N ARG A 203 22.61 -10.47 26.98
CA ARG A 203 23.70 -11.38 26.58
C ARG A 203 23.61 -11.68 25.10
N CYS A 204 24.74 -11.59 24.40
CA CYS A 204 24.84 -11.96 22.98
C CYS A 204 25.61 -13.27 22.86
N LEU A 205 24.98 -14.31 22.33
CA LEU A 205 25.56 -15.63 22.12
C LEU A 205 25.68 -15.89 20.62
N ASN A 206 26.83 -16.35 20.15
CA ASN A 206 26.97 -16.77 18.76
C ASN A 206 26.37 -18.17 18.60
N VAL A 207 25.48 -18.37 17.63
CA VAL A 207 24.70 -19.61 17.45
C VAL A 207 24.85 -20.24 16.07
N GLY A 208 25.44 -19.55 15.09
CA GLY A 208 25.53 -20.03 13.72
C GLY A 208 26.87 -20.74 13.40
N PRO A 209 26.89 -21.73 12.48
CA PRO A 209 28.13 -22.34 11.99
C PRO A 209 29.02 -21.34 11.23
N THR A 210 28.42 -20.25 10.73
CA THR A 210 29.06 -19.19 9.94
C THR A 210 29.48 -17.97 10.77
N GLN A 211 29.35 -18.02 12.11
CA GLN A 211 29.57 -16.90 13.04
C GLN A 211 28.69 -15.65 12.83
N SER A 212 27.82 -15.61 11.83
CA SER A 212 27.00 -14.45 11.49
C SER A 212 25.66 -14.38 12.22
N GLU A 213 25.26 -15.46 12.88
CA GLU A 213 23.99 -15.55 13.61
C GLU A 213 24.22 -15.43 15.10
N TRP A 214 23.53 -14.45 15.68
CA TRP A 214 23.62 -14.08 17.09
C TRP A 214 22.27 -14.25 17.77
N LYS A 215 22.30 -14.81 18.97
CA LYS A 215 21.17 -14.90 19.88
C LYS A 215 21.32 -13.83 20.95
N VAL A 216 20.41 -12.87 20.95
CA VAL A 216 20.33 -11.82 21.97
C VAL A 216 19.32 -12.26 23.02
N VAL A 217 19.77 -12.42 24.27
CA VAL A 217 18.97 -12.88 25.40
C VAL A 217 18.76 -11.72 26.37
N LEU A 218 17.48 -11.41 26.65
CA LEU A 218 17.03 -10.54 27.74
C LEU A 218 16.19 -11.39 28.72
N PRO A 219 15.88 -10.89 29.94
CA PRO A 219 15.05 -11.67 30.87
C PRO A 219 13.75 -12.17 30.22
N GLY A 220 13.59 -13.49 30.22
CA GLY A 220 12.40 -14.17 29.69
C GLY A 220 12.31 -14.28 28.17
N ARG A 221 13.24 -13.72 27.37
CA ARG A 221 13.13 -13.68 25.90
C ARG A 221 14.44 -13.74 25.14
N GLU A 222 14.35 -14.23 23.92
CA GLU A 222 15.46 -14.36 22.99
C GLU A 222 15.08 -13.93 21.58
N TRP A 223 16.03 -13.32 20.88
CA TRP A 223 15.89 -12.91 19.49
C TRP A 223 17.12 -13.32 18.69
N CYS A 224 16.90 -13.62 17.41
CA CYS A 224 17.97 -13.91 16.47
C CYS A 224 18.30 -12.64 15.70
N VAL A 225 19.60 -12.37 15.56
CA VAL A 225 20.15 -11.25 14.78
C VAL A 225 21.17 -11.84 13.80
N ASN A 226 21.06 -11.45 12.53
CA ASN A 226 22.07 -11.76 11.52
C ASN A 226 22.90 -10.50 11.27
N ASP A 227 24.20 -10.54 11.52
CA ASP A 227 25.08 -9.36 11.48
C ASP A 227 25.61 -9.00 10.08
N ILE A 228 25.49 -9.91 9.11
CA ILE A 228 25.78 -9.62 7.69
C ILE A 228 24.66 -8.79 7.09
N THR A 229 23.41 -9.23 7.30
CA THR A 229 22.20 -8.58 6.76
C THR A 229 21.61 -7.54 7.71
N TRP A 230 22.18 -7.42 8.92
CA TRP A 230 21.67 -6.60 10.02
C TRP A 230 20.18 -6.79 10.30
N SER A 231 19.71 -8.03 10.15
CA SER A 231 18.30 -8.39 10.34
C SER A 231 18.03 -8.98 11.72
N CYS A 232 16.79 -8.85 12.19
CA CYS A 232 16.39 -9.35 13.50
C CYS A 232 15.01 -10.02 13.46
N SER A 233 14.81 -11.04 14.30
CA SER A 233 13.51 -11.73 14.46
C SER A 233 12.48 -10.93 15.25
N CYS A 234 12.86 -9.82 15.89
CA CYS A 234 11.92 -9.04 16.69
C CYS A 234 10.84 -8.36 15.85
N LEU A 235 9.66 -8.16 16.45
CA LEU A 235 8.51 -7.56 15.78
C LEU A 235 8.81 -6.16 15.22
N PHE A 236 9.60 -5.35 15.93
CA PHE A 236 9.99 -4.02 15.46
C PHE A 236 10.73 -4.10 14.13
N PHE A 237 11.75 -4.96 14.02
CA PHE A 237 12.49 -5.12 12.78
C PHE A 237 11.62 -5.75 11.69
N LYS A 238 10.82 -6.78 12.01
CA LYS A 238 9.97 -7.43 11.01
C LYS A 238 8.93 -6.49 10.40
N SER A 239 8.32 -5.63 11.22
CA SER A 239 7.30 -4.68 10.77
C SER A 239 7.88 -3.42 10.14
N ARG A 240 8.98 -2.87 10.67
CA ARG A 240 9.51 -1.57 10.24
C ARG A 240 10.78 -1.67 9.42
N ARG A 241 11.53 -2.77 9.52
CA ARG A 241 12.83 -2.98 8.85
C ARG A 241 13.85 -1.86 9.17
N LEU A 242 13.76 -1.32 10.39
CA LEU A 242 14.66 -0.32 10.95
C LEU A 242 15.52 -0.97 12.06
N PRO A 243 16.71 -0.41 12.35
CA PRO A 243 17.57 -0.90 13.42
C PRO A 243 16.83 -0.94 14.77
N CYS A 244 16.81 -2.10 15.41
CA CYS A 244 16.19 -2.32 16.71
C CYS A 244 17.24 -2.39 17.83
N GLN A 245 16.80 -2.37 19.08
CA GLN A 245 17.70 -2.49 20.23
C GLN A 245 18.60 -3.74 20.16
N HIS A 246 18.10 -4.87 19.64
CA HIS A 246 18.88 -6.11 19.55
C HIS A 246 20.01 -6.04 18.53
N VAL A 247 19.79 -5.36 17.40
CA VAL A 247 20.85 -5.05 16.43
C VAL A 247 21.91 -4.15 17.07
N MET A 248 21.47 -3.16 17.86
CA MET A 248 22.39 -2.29 18.61
C MET A 248 23.18 -3.07 19.68
N MET A 249 22.57 -4.06 20.34
CA MET A 249 23.26 -4.94 21.29
C MET A 249 24.34 -5.76 20.61
N VAL A 250 24.05 -6.39 19.46
CA VAL A 250 25.08 -7.14 18.72
C VAL A 250 26.21 -6.22 18.26
N ALA A 251 25.88 -5.05 17.70
CA ALA A 251 26.89 -4.08 17.27
C ALA A 251 27.77 -3.57 18.43
N LYS A 252 27.18 -3.20 19.58
CA LYS A 252 27.91 -2.57 20.69
C LYS A 252 28.53 -3.57 21.67
N ILE A 253 27.84 -4.67 21.98
CA ILE A 253 28.26 -5.64 23.00
C ILE A 253 29.10 -6.75 22.38
N ALA A 254 28.63 -7.36 21.29
CA ALA A 254 29.34 -8.47 20.65
C ALA A 254 30.51 -7.97 19.80
N HIS A 255 30.27 -7.01 18.90
CA HIS A 255 31.27 -6.49 17.97
C HIS A 255 32.07 -5.28 18.49
N ARG A 256 31.66 -4.70 19.63
CA ARG A 256 32.33 -3.56 20.28
C ARG A 256 32.49 -2.33 19.39
N PHE A 257 31.54 -2.09 18.48
CA PHE A 257 31.57 -0.89 17.65
C PHE A 257 31.32 0.37 18.46
N GLU A 258 32.11 1.42 18.21
CA GLU A 258 31.89 2.73 18.83
C GLU A 258 30.75 3.51 18.18
N VAL A 259 30.47 3.22 16.91
CA VAL A 259 29.37 3.78 16.13
C VAL A 259 28.61 2.67 15.44
N LEU A 260 27.28 2.79 15.38
CA LEU A 260 26.43 1.87 14.66
C LEU A 260 26.70 2.03 13.14
N PRO A 261 27.10 0.96 12.42
CA PRO A 261 27.49 1.07 11.03
C PRO A 261 26.34 1.60 10.15
N ALA A 262 26.67 2.39 9.13
CA ALA A 262 25.70 2.85 8.13
C ALA A 262 24.92 1.70 7.46
N ALA A 263 25.55 0.52 7.32
CA ALA A 263 25.00 -0.67 6.68
C ALA A 263 23.77 -1.27 7.38
N VAL A 264 23.48 -0.89 8.64
CA VAL A 264 22.24 -1.33 9.31
C VAL A 264 20.98 -0.66 8.74
N VAL A 265 21.14 0.44 8.00
CA VAL A 265 20.04 1.15 7.34
C VAL A 265 19.84 0.54 5.96
N LEU A 266 18.73 -0.17 5.77
CA LEU A 266 18.37 -0.71 4.46
C LEU A 266 18.09 0.41 3.47
N THR A 267 18.40 0.19 2.18
CA THR A 267 18.23 1.16 1.07
C THR A 267 16.87 1.85 1.07
N ARG A 268 15.79 1.09 1.35
CA ARG A 268 14.41 1.60 1.50
C ARG A 268 14.28 2.80 2.45
N TRP A 269 15.08 2.84 3.50
CA TRP A 269 15.05 3.86 4.55
C TRP A 269 16.14 4.93 4.38
N SER A 270 17.05 4.74 3.42
CA SER A 270 18.13 5.69 3.17
C SER A 270 17.65 6.88 2.35
N MET A 271 17.56 8.02 3.03
CA MET A 271 17.32 9.32 2.39
C MET A 271 18.48 9.72 1.46
N LYS A 272 19.71 9.27 1.75
CA LYS A 272 20.86 9.48 0.84
C LYS A 272 20.67 8.75 -0.49
N GLU A 273 20.25 7.49 -0.44
CA GLU A 273 19.98 6.75 -1.68
C GLU A 273 18.79 7.32 -2.43
N THR A 274 17.74 7.73 -1.71
CA THR A 274 16.59 8.39 -2.34
C THR A 274 16.97 9.72 -2.98
N GLN A 275 17.94 10.46 -2.42
CA GLN A 275 18.42 11.72 -2.97
C GLN A 275 19.12 11.54 -4.33
N THR A 276 19.70 10.37 -4.61
CA THR A 276 20.29 10.09 -5.94
C THR A 276 19.25 10.12 -7.06
N LEU A 277 17.98 9.81 -6.74
CA LEU A 277 16.84 9.80 -7.66
C LEU A 277 16.20 11.19 -7.83
N TYR A 278 16.68 12.21 -7.13
CA TYR A 278 16.06 13.53 -7.09
C TYR A 278 15.88 14.14 -8.50
N ASN A 279 16.92 14.09 -9.33
CA ASN A 279 16.88 14.66 -10.69
C ASN A 279 15.90 13.90 -11.59
N GLU A 280 15.78 12.58 -11.42
CA GLU A 280 14.82 11.76 -12.17
C GLU A 280 13.40 12.17 -11.84
N PHE A 281 13.05 12.26 -10.54
CA PHE A 281 11.75 12.75 -10.10
C PHE A 281 11.44 14.17 -10.63
N GLU A 282 12.40 15.09 -10.57
CA GLU A 282 12.21 16.45 -11.08
C GLU A 282 12.00 16.47 -12.60
N SER A 283 12.68 15.60 -13.35
CA SER A 283 12.50 15.47 -14.80
C SER A 283 11.12 14.93 -15.19
N CYS A 284 10.59 13.96 -14.42
CA CYS A 284 9.28 13.35 -14.65
C CYS A 284 8.11 14.32 -14.43
N LEU A 285 8.31 15.34 -13.58
CA LEU A 285 7.30 16.35 -13.30
C LEU A 285 7.03 17.29 -14.49
N ASN A 286 8.00 17.53 -15.36
CA ASN A 286 7.87 18.51 -16.43
C ASN A 286 6.76 18.13 -17.45
N PRO A 287 6.73 16.89 -18.00
CA PRO A 287 5.61 16.42 -18.82
C PRO A 287 4.26 16.47 -18.10
N LEU A 288 4.21 16.08 -16.82
CA LEU A 288 2.97 16.06 -16.03
C LEU A 288 2.40 17.47 -15.83
N ARG A 289 3.27 18.45 -15.52
CA ARG A 289 2.89 19.87 -15.37
C ARG A 289 2.39 20.46 -16.68
N GLN A 290 3.00 20.11 -17.81
CA GLN A 290 2.55 20.56 -19.13
C GLN A 290 1.12 20.08 -19.43
N VAL A 291 0.83 18.80 -19.21
CA VAL A 291 -0.52 18.24 -19.40
C VAL A 291 -1.53 18.93 -18.48
N ILE A 292 -1.20 19.16 -17.20
CA ILE A 292 -2.09 19.86 -16.26
C ILE A 292 -2.35 21.32 -16.69
N ASN A 293 -1.32 22.04 -17.11
CA ASN A 293 -1.44 23.45 -17.51
C ASN A 293 -2.25 23.61 -18.79
N MET A 294 -2.12 22.68 -19.74
CA MET A 294 -2.98 22.64 -20.94
C MET A 294 -4.45 22.42 -20.58
N VAL A 295 -4.74 21.60 -19.58
CA VAL A 295 -6.11 21.41 -19.07
C VAL A 295 -6.63 22.69 -18.36
N LYS A 296 -5.81 23.35 -17.54
CA LYS A 296 -6.18 24.57 -16.79
C LYS A 296 -6.39 25.81 -17.68
N ALA A 297 -5.57 26.02 -18.70
CA ALA A 297 -5.65 27.18 -19.57
C ALA A 297 -6.95 27.22 -20.41
N ARG A 298 -7.59 26.06 -20.61
CA ARG A 298 -8.88 25.96 -21.32
C ARG A 298 -10.09 26.23 -20.42
N LEU A 299 -10.05 25.87 -19.14
CA LEU A 299 -11.09 26.22 -18.16
C LEU A 299 -11.32 27.74 -18.08
N ARG A 300 -10.26 28.56 -18.17
CA ARG A 300 -10.38 30.03 -18.15
C ARG A 300 -10.96 30.62 -19.44
N ARG A 301 -10.81 29.96 -20.60
CA ARG A 301 -11.37 30.44 -21.87
C ARG A 301 -12.85 30.11 -22.04
N VAL A 302 -13.37 29.11 -21.33
CA VAL A 302 -14.80 28.75 -21.37
C VAL A 302 -15.65 29.64 -20.44
N MET A 303 -15.03 30.37 -19.50
CA MET A 303 -15.73 31.26 -18.57
C MET A 303 -15.81 32.74 -19.00
N ALA A 304 -15.45 33.08 -20.23
CA ALA A 304 -15.67 34.43 -20.76
C ALA A 304 -16.60 34.39 -21.97
N PRO A 305 -17.85 34.84 -21.78
CA PRO A 305 -18.49 35.73 -22.75
C PRO A 305 -18.74 37.11 -22.13
N GLU A 306 -18.55 38.14 -22.96
CA GLU A 306 -18.91 39.53 -22.68
C GLU A 306 -20.44 39.70 -22.54
N LEU A 307 -20.83 40.42 -21.48
CA LEU A 307 -21.98 41.33 -21.30
C LEU A 307 -23.37 40.94 -21.88
N VAL A 308 -24.37 40.77 -21.00
CA VAL A 308 -25.51 41.70 -20.83
C VAL A 308 -26.10 41.55 -19.41
N SER A 309 -26.24 42.68 -18.73
CA SER A 309 -26.86 42.87 -17.41
C SER A 309 -28.38 42.62 -17.39
N ALA A 310 -28.85 41.80 -16.45
CA ALA A 310 -30.26 41.75 -15.97
C ALA A 310 -30.34 41.08 -14.57
N PRO A 311 -31.36 41.40 -13.74
CA PRO A 311 -31.22 41.49 -12.30
C PRO A 311 -31.41 40.18 -11.52
N LEU A 312 -30.78 40.18 -10.34
CA LEU A 312 -30.88 39.19 -9.26
C LEU A 312 -32.33 38.78 -8.96
N SER A 313 -32.62 37.50 -9.12
CA SER A 313 -33.81 36.84 -8.58
C SER A 313 -33.37 35.74 -7.61
N ASN A 314 -33.79 35.90 -6.35
CA ASN A 314 -33.53 35.01 -5.23
C ASN A 314 -34.24 33.65 -5.43
N TYR A 315 -33.48 32.55 -5.38
CA TYR A 315 -34.01 31.24 -5.02
C TYR A 315 -33.07 30.54 -4.01
N PRO A 316 -33.64 29.74 -3.09
CA PRO A 316 -33.03 29.41 -1.81
C PRO A 316 -31.96 28.32 -1.91
N SER A 317 -30.96 28.46 -1.06
CA SER A 317 -29.82 27.57 -0.88
C SER A 317 -30.28 26.16 -0.50
N SER A 318 -30.12 25.19 -1.39
CA SER A 318 -30.15 23.78 -1.03
C SER A 318 -28.78 23.41 -0.44
N SER A 319 -28.78 23.11 0.85
CA SER A 319 -27.64 22.65 1.62
C SER A 319 -27.22 21.26 1.18
N PHE A 320 -26.13 21.15 0.43
CA PHE A 320 -25.42 19.88 0.29
C PHE A 320 -24.78 19.52 1.64
N PRO A 321 -24.93 18.27 2.14
CA PRO A 321 -24.22 17.82 3.32
C PRO A 321 -22.72 17.81 2.99
N SER A 322 -21.95 18.61 3.72
CA SER A 322 -20.49 18.60 3.62
C SER A 322 -19.98 17.21 3.98
N PRO A 323 -19.01 16.62 3.24
CA PRO A 323 -18.37 15.40 3.69
C PRO A 323 -17.73 15.68 5.05
N SER A 324 -17.86 14.74 5.99
CA SER A 324 -17.23 14.80 7.30
C SER A 324 -15.72 14.94 7.15
N GLY A 325 -15.26 16.19 7.06
CA GLY A 325 -13.86 16.54 6.91
C GLY A 325 -13.14 16.23 8.21
N VAL A 326 -12.02 15.53 8.10
CA VAL A 326 -11.04 15.45 9.18
C VAL A 326 -10.62 16.89 9.49
N LYS A 327 -10.99 17.37 10.69
CA LYS A 327 -10.57 18.68 11.18
C LYS A 327 -9.12 18.58 11.64
N TYR A 328 -8.21 19.15 10.86
CA TYR A 328 -6.84 19.34 11.29
C TYR A 328 -6.79 20.50 12.28
N VAL A 329 -6.49 20.21 13.54
CA VAL A 329 -6.20 21.22 14.56
C VAL A 329 -4.69 21.45 14.54
N ARG A 330 -4.27 22.69 14.31
CA ARG A 330 -2.87 23.09 14.43
C ARG A 330 -2.55 23.25 15.90
N LEU A 331 -1.84 22.28 16.48
CA LEU A 331 -1.36 22.32 17.85
C LEU A 331 -0.41 23.52 18.05
N GLN A 332 -0.50 24.17 19.21
CA GLN A 332 0.46 25.20 19.60
C GLN A 332 1.84 24.59 19.87
N ARG A 333 2.88 25.43 19.96
CA ARG A 333 4.29 25.02 20.04
C ARG A 333 4.63 24.12 21.24
N GLU A 334 3.74 24.02 22.23
CA GLU A 334 3.89 23.28 23.48
C GLU A 334 2.79 22.22 23.71
N GLU A 335 1.84 22.06 22.79
CA GLU A 335 0.82 21.00 22.89
C GLU A 335 1.32 19.69 22.25
N GLN A 336 1.30 18.60 23.01
CA GLN A 336 1.53 17.26 22.48
C GLN A 336 0.22 16.47 22.46
N ALA A 337 -0.15 15.95 21.29
CA ALA A 337 -1.18 14.94 21.18
C ALA A 337 -0.52 13.56 21.33
N ASN A 338 -0.81 12.86 22.44
CA ASN A 338 -0.38 11.47 22.67
C ASN A 338 -1.11 10.44 21.78
N MET A 339 -1.82 10.86 20.75
CA MET A 339 -2.50 9.99 19.81
C MET A 339 -1.67 9.79 18.53
N VAL A 340 -0.62 8.99 18.62
CA VAL A 340 0.10 8.52 17.43
C VAL A 340 -0.74 7.40 16.79
N VAL A 341 -1.69 7.78 15.93
CA VAL A 341 -2.45 6.81 15.13
C VAL A 341 -1.52 6.23 14.06
N LEU A 342 -1.24 4.93 14.13
CA LEU A 342 -0.48 4.23 13.09
C LEU A 342 -1.16 4.40 11.74
N SER A 343 -0.36 4.70 10.71
CA SER A 343 -0.87 4.73 9.33
C SER A 343 -1.38 3.35 8.90
N SER A 344 -2.29 3.29 7.92
CA SER A 344 -2.78 2.00 7.39
C SER A 344 -1.63 1.11 6.87
N ALA A 345 -0.57 1.72 6.31
CA ALA A 345 0.63 1.01 5.90
C ALA A 345 1.40 0.42 7.09
N GLU A 346 1.55 1.17 8.20
CA GLU A 346 2.17 0.65 9.42
C GLU A 346 1.33 -0.44 10.08
N LYS A 347 0.00 -0.30 10.08
CA LYS A 347 -0.93 -1.34 10.55
C LYS A 347 -0.77 -2.62 9.72
N TYR A 348 -0.75 -2.50 8.39
CA TYR A 348 -0.54 -3.62 7.49
C TYR A 348 0.82 -4.29 7.72
N ALA A 349 1.90 -3.52 7.77
CA ALA A 349 3.25 -4.07 7.96
C ALA A 349 3.38 -4.78 9.33
N ARG A 350 2.72 -4.26 10.37
CA ARG A 350 2.65 -4.90 11.69
C ARG A 350 1.82 -6.18 11.64
N ALA A 351 0.64 -6.16 11.03
CA ALA A 351 -0.18 -7.35 10.87
C ALA A 351 0.57 -8.43 10.06
N GLN A 352 1.17 -8.06 8.94
CA GLN A 352 1.96 -8.96 8.11
C GLN A 352 3.10 -9.58 8.93
N ALA A 353 3.86 -8.80 9.69
CA ALA A 353 4.94 -9.31 10.54
C ALA A 353 4.44 -10.27 11.64
N LEU A 354 3.27 -10.01 12.22
CA LEU A 354 2.65 -10.88 13.23
C LEU A 354 2.20 -12.21 12.63
N PHE A 355 1.58 -12.16 11.45
CA PHE A 355 1.05 -13.35 10.78
C PHE A 355 2.10 -14.07 9.91
N GLU A 356 3.29 -13.51 9.71
CA GLU A 356 4.33 -14.09 8.83
C GLU A 356 4.64 -15.55 9.19
N SER A 357 4.82 -15.86 10.49
CA SER A 357 5.08 -17.24 10.92
C SER A 357 3.89 -18.17 10.68
N VAL A 358 2.67 -17.68 10.88
CA VAL A 358 1.45 -18.45 10.62
C VAL A 358 1.32 -18.72 9.12
N ILE A 359 1.54 -17.71 8.29
CA ILE A 359 1.47 -17.80 6.83
C ILE A 359 2.53 -18.79 6.30
N ASN A 360 3.78 -18.69 6.77
CA ASN A 360 4.85 -19.61 6.35
C ASN A 360 4.53 -21.04 6.76
N ASN A 361 4.15 -21.27 8.02
CA ASN A 361 3.76 -22.59 8.51
C ASN A 361 2.60 -23.17 7.70
N LEU A 362 1.58 -22.36 7.39
CA LEU A 362 0.45 -22.81 6.57
C LEU A 362 0.88 -23.13 5.14
N SER A 363 1.81 -22.37 4.57
CA SER A 363 2.27 -22.54 3.19
C SER A 363 3.08 -23.81 2.98
N ASP A 364 3.79 -24.28 4.02
CA ASP A 364 4.62 -25.49 3.96
C ASP A 364 3.83 -26.78 4.22
N LEU A 365 2.53 -26.69 4.57
CA LEU A 365 1.72 -27.87 4.87
C LEU A 365 1.24 -28.59 3.59
N PRO A 366 1.14 -29.94 3.64
CA PRO A 366 0.37 -30.69 2.65
C PRO A 366 -1.07 -30.16 2.58
N THR A 367 -1.67 -30.21 1.38
CA THR A 367 -2.99 -29.62 1.11
C THR A 367 -4.07 -30.04 2.12
N VAL A 368 -4.05 -31.31 2.56
CA VAL A 368 -5.02 -31.84 3.53
C VAL A 368 -4.85 -31.16 4.90
N ASP A 369 -3.63 -31.03 5.38
CA ASP A 369 -3.31 -30.45 6.68
C ASP A 369 -3.52 -28.93 6.68
N PHE A 370 -3.26 -28.26 5.56
CA PHE A 370 -3.59 -26.86 5.34
C PHE A 370 -5.09 -26.58 5.58
N TYR A 371 -5.98 -27.35 4.96
CA TYR A 371 -7.43 -27.14 5.12
C TYR A 371 -7.91 -27.47 6.53
N GLN A 372 -7.32 -28.46 7.19
CA GLN A 372 -7.61 -28.75 8.60
C GLN A 372 -7.22 -27.60 9.52
N GLN A 373 -6.00 -27.06 9.36
CA GLN A 373 -5.53 -25.89 10.12
C GLN A 373 -6.40 -24.66 9.84
N MET A 374 -6.73 -24.41 8.58
CA MET A 374 -7.60 -23.29 8.18
C MET A 374 -9.01 -23.40 8.80
N SER A 375 -9.56 -24.61 8.93
CA SER A 375 -10.85 -24.84 9.61
C SER A 375 -10.80 -24.50 11.10
N LYS A 376 -9.68 -24.82 11.78
CA LYS A 376 -9.45 -24.44 13.18
C LYS A 376 -9.40 -22.92 13.33
N TRP A 377 -8.64 -22.23 12.47
CA TRP A 377 -8.57 -20.76 12.44
C TRP A 377 -9.93 -20.10 12.23
N LYS A 378 -10.74 -20.60 11.28
CA LYS A 378 -12.13 -20.12 11.08
C LYS A 378 -12.98 -20.23 12.34
N THR A 379 -12.74 -21.25 13.17
CA THR A 379 -13.50 -21.47 14.42
C THR A 379 -13.07 -20.50 15.52
N ILE A 380 -11.77 -20.15 15.59
CA ILE A 380 -11.24 -19.16 16.53
C ILE A 380 -11.81 -17.77 16.23
N ILE A 381 -11.74 -17.34 14.96
CA ILE A 381 -12.23 -16.02 14.53
C ILE A 381 -13.72 -15.86 14.83
N ARG A 382 -14.53 -16.89 14.56
CA ARG A 382 -15.97 -16.88 14.83
C ARG A 382 -16.32 -16.86 16.33
N ARG A 383 -15.44 -17.36 17.20
CA ARG A 383 -15.65 -17.30 18.67
C ARG A 383 -15.43 -15.89 19.21
N ASP A 384 -14.46 -15.14 18.68
CA ASP A 384 -14.24 -13.75 19.08
C ASP A 384 -15.36 -12.82 18.59
N GLU A 385 -15.91 -13.05 17.40
CA GLU A 385 -17.08 -12.31 16.89
C GLU A 385 -18.34 -12.52 17.75
N SER A 386 -18.45 -13.65 18.46
CA SER A 386 -19.61 -14.01 19.28
C SER A 386 -19.42 -13.72 20.78
N GLY A 387 -18.24 -13.30 21.21
CA GLY A 387 -17.92 -12.93 22.60
C GLY A 387 -18.10 -11.45 22.96
N GLY A 388 -18.44 -10.60 21.97
CA GLY A 388 -18.50 -9.14 22.11
C GLY A 388 -19.70 -8.55 22.86
N ASP A 389 -20.63 -9.37 23.36
CA ASP A 389 -21.85 -8.86 24.02
C ASP A 389 -22.16 -9.63 25.30
N LYS A 390 -21.66 -9.12 26.44
CA LYS A 390 -22.21 -9.27 27.81
C LYS A 390 -21.30 -8.64 28.88
N ARG A 391 -21.20 -7.32 28.90
CA ARG A 391 -21.01 -6.56 30.16
C ARG A 391 -21.78 -5.23 30.05
N LYS A 392 -23.07 -5.28 30.36
CA LYS A 392 -23.82 -4.09 30.78
C LYS A 392 -23.31 -3.69 32.16
N THR A 393 -22.60 -2.58 32.24
CA THR A 393 -22.54 -1.75 33.46
C THR A 393 -22.96 -0.35 33.08
N THR A 394 -24.08 0.04 33.67
CA THR A 394 -24.70 1.35 33.61
C THR A 394 -23.80 2.42 34.25
N ALA A 395 -23.27 3.33 33.44
CA ALA A 395 -22.99 4.72 33.80
C ALA A 395 -22.68 5.49 32.51
N ALA A 396 -23.39 6.60 32.31
CA ALA A 396 -23.18 7.50 31.20
C ALA A 396 -21.92 8.35 31.40
N MET A 397 -21.37 8.79 30.25
CA MET A 397 -20.40 9.86 30.03
C MET A 397 -18.91 9.54 30.30
N ASP A 398 -18.12 9.88 29.29
CA ASP A 398 -16.67 10.06 29.25
C ASP A 398 -15.77 8.89 29.68
N ARG A 399 -15.26 8.14 28.69
CA ARG A 399 -13.94 7.46 28.68
C ARG A 399 -13.73 6.70 27.36
N GLU A 400 -13.26 7.41 26.34
CA GLU A 400 -12.57 6.80 25.19
C GLU A 400 -11.03 6.90 25.35
N SER A 401 -10.55 7.25 26.56
CA SER A 401 -9.14 7.59 26.83
C SER A 401 -8.27 6.44 27.36
N ASP A 402 -8.84 5.30 27.76
CA ASP A 402 -8.10 4.31 28.56
C ASP A 402 -7.88 2.95 27.88
N LEU A 403 -8.41 2.74 26.66
CA LEU A 403 -8.24 1.47 25.94
C LEU A 403 -6.86 1.33 25.27
N ASP A 404 -6.26 2.43 24.83
CA ASP A 404 -4.93 2.39 24.18
C ASP A 404 -3.77 2.31 25.19
N SER A 405 -3.97 2.81 26.42
CA SER A 405 -3.05 2.63 27.55
C SER A 405 -3.00 1.17 28.04
N TYR A 406 -4.10 0.42 27.90
CA TYR A 406 -4.21 -0.97 28.33
C TYR A 406 -3.43 -1.94 27.41
N PHE A 407 -3.35 -1.63 26.11
CA PHE A 407 -2.67 -2.50 25.13
C PHE A 407 -1.16 -2.25 25.00
N ASP A 408 -0.67 -1.08 25.39
CA ASP A 408 0.77 -0.80 25.46
C ASP A 408 1.43 -1.42 26.71
N GLN A 409 0.66 -1.79 27.74
CA GLN A 409 1.16 -2.45 28.96
C GLN A 409 1.02 -3.97 28.97
N LEU A 410 0.22 -4.55 28.06
CA LEU A 410 0.13 -6.00 27.95
C LEU A 410 1.25 -6.52 27.06
N ASP A 411 2.22 -7.14 27.71
CA ASP A 411 3.25 -7.89 27.04
C ASP A 411 2.62 -9.15 26.40
N TYR A 412 2.19 -9.02 25.14
CA TYR A 412 1.45 -10.04 24.39
C TYR A 412 2.21 -11.35 24.21
N ALA A 413 3.52 -11.40 24.46
CA ALA A 413 4.21 -12.69 24.49
C ALA A 413 3.97 -13.48 25.80
N ASP A 414 3.45 -12.88 26.88
CA ASP A 414 2.87 -13.64 28.00
C ASP A 414 1.50 -14.22 27.66
N VAL A 415 0.72 -13.50 26.85
CA VAL A 415 -0.56 -13.99 26.30
C VAL A 415 -0.28 -15.15 25.35
N MET A 416 0.66 -14.99 24.42
CA MET A 416 1.05 -16.04 23.47
C MET A 416 1.80 -17.20 24.15
N ALA A 417 2.61 -16.95 25.18
CA ALA A 417 3.23 -18.03 25.97
C ALA A 417 2.17 -18.86 26.71
N LYS A 418 1.10 -18.22 27.21
CA LYS A 418 -0.06 -18.94 27.76
C LYS A 418 -0.79 -19.72 26.67
N THR A 419 -1.06 -19.15 25.50
CA THR A 419 -1.75 -19.88 24.41
C THR A 419 -0.93 -21.05 23.87
N VAL A 420 0.40 -20.92 23.79
CA VAL A 420 1.31 -21.99 23.37
C VAL A 420 1.44 -23.06 24.47
N ALA A 421 1.54 -22.67 25.74
CA ALA A 421 1.53 -23.62 26.86
C ALA A 421 0.20 -24.38 26.97
N ASP A 422 -0.93 -23.70 26.74
CA ASP A 422 -2.27 -24.30 26.72
C ASP A 422 -2.43 -25.25 25.51
N GLN A 423 -1.81 -24.93 24.37
CA GLN A 423 -1.73 -25.84 23.20
C GLN A 423 -0.85 -27.06 23.46
N GLU A 424 0.31 -26.91 24.10
CA GLU A 424 1.17 -28.03 24.49
C GLU A 424 0.51 -28.94 25.52
N LEU A 425 -0.24 -28.37 26.47
CA LEU A 425 -1.02 -29.12 27.45
C LEU A 425 -2.17 -29.88 26.77
N ALA A 426 -2.90 -29.24 25.85
CA ALA A 426 -3.96 -29.88 25.08
C ALA A 426 -3.44 -31.05 24.22
N MET A 427 -2.28 -30.89 23.58
CA MET A 427 -1.63 -31.95 22.80
C MET A 427 -1.14 -33.13 23.67
N LYS A 428 -0.63 -32.85 24.89
CA LYS A 428 -0.25 -33.91 25.85
C LYS A 428 -1.46 -34.68 26.39
N VAL A 429 -2.58 -33.99 26.63
CA VAL A 429 -3.84 -34.61 27.08
C VAL A 429 -4.44 -35.50 25.98
N GLU A 430 -4.39 -35.09 24.71
CA GLU A 430 -4.85 -35.92 23.58
C GLU A 430 -3.92 -37.11 23.32
N SER A 431 -2.60 -36.95 23.50
CA SER A 431 -1.62 -38.05 23.42
C SER A 431 -1.83 -39.11 24.51
N LEU A 432 -2.07 -38.67 25.76
CA LEU A 432 -2.42 -39.55 26.88
C LEU A 432 -3.77 -40.24 26.67
N ALA A 433 -4.77 -39.53 26.13
CA ALA A 433 -6.06 -40.10 25.78
C ALA A 433 -5.98 -41.10 24.62
N GLY A 434 -5.06 -40.91 23.67
CA GLY A 434 -4.74 -41.86 22.60
C GLY A 434 -4.14 -43.16 23.14
N MET A 435 -3.14 -43.06 24.02
CA MET A 435 -2.52 -44.23 24.65
C MET A 435 -3.48 -45.01 25.57
N ALA A 436 -4.42 -44.32 26.24
CA ALA A 436 -5.46 -44.96 27.04
C ALA A 436 -6.47 -45.74 26.16
N ARG A 437 -6.81 -45.23 24.97
CA ARG A 437 -7.68 -45.93 24.00
C ARG A 437 -6.99 -47.15 23.40
N GLU A 438 -5.70 -47.08 23.12
CA GLU A 438 -4.92 -48.24 22.61
C GLU A 438 -4.77 -49.35 23.65
N ARG A 439 -4.60 -49.02 24.94
CA ARG A 439 -4.62 -50.01 26.03
C ARG A 439 -5.99 -50.65 26.25
N SER A 440 -7.07 -49.93 25.96
CA SER A 440 -8.45 -50.44 26.05
C SER A 440 -8.77 -51.38 24.88
N LEU A 441 -8.22 -51.11 23.69
CA LEU A 441 -8.38 -51.93 22.49
C LEU A 441 -7.52 -53.21 22.52
N SER A 442 -6.38 -53.20 23.23
CA SER A 442 -5.55 -54.41 23.41
C SER A 442 -6.12 -55.41 24.43
N HIS A 443 -6.95 -54.95 25.39
CA HIS A 443 -7.64 -55.84 26.34
C HIS A 443 -8.94 -56.43 25.78
N GLY A 444 -9.55 -55.82 24.76
CA GLY A 444 -10.79 -56.31 24.13
C GLY A 444 -10.60 -57.39 23.06
N LYS A 445 -9.36 -57.81 22.78
CA LYS A 445 -9.04 -58.79 21.72
C LYS A 445 -8.71 -60.20 22.21
N LYS A 446 -8.93 -60.49 23.51
CA LYS A 446 -8.63 -61.80 24.11
C LYS A 446 -9.84 -62.66 24.47
N ASP A 447 -11.07 -62.15 24.31
CA ASP A 447 -12.29 -62.94 24.48
C ASP A 447 -13.17 -62.83 23.22
N ARG A 448 -12.81 -63.60 22.19
CA ARG A 448 -13.74 -64.13 21.18
C ARG A 448 -13.16 -65.34 20.49
#